data_AF-A0A7Y5K648-F1
#
_entry.id   AF-A0A7Y5K648-F1
#
_cell.length_a   1.000
_cell.length_b   1.000
_cell.length_c   1.000
_cell.angle_alpha   90.00
_cell.angle_beta   90.00
_cell.angle_gamma   90.00
#
_symmetry.space_group_name_H-M   'P 1'
#
loop_
_entity.id
_entity.type
_entity.pdbx_description
1 polymer ?
#
loop_
_entity_poly.entity_id
_entity_poly.type
_entity_poly.pdbx_seq_one_letter_code
_entity_poly.pdbx_strand_id
1 'polypeptide(L)'
;MSHSLTYSFDKEADVLYISFSPGEKATAAVELNDNILLRFNRDEKRAVGLTLMDFSVLIQLTNLGPRSFPLYGLKELEPEWQDLVIELITKPPVNQILKISNYTPSLSETTPITSFEMPPIAIAA
;
A
#
# COMPACT_ATOMS: atom_id res chain seq x y z
N MET A 1 18.11 -13.86 4.30
CA MET A 1 18.36 -12.50 4.83
C MET A 1 17.01 -11.92 5.25
N SER A 2 16.67 -12.00 6.53
CA SER A 2 15.44 -11.44 7.10
C SER A 2 15.61 -9.92 7.23
N HIS A 3 15.16 -9.15 6.25
CA HIS A 3 15.08 -7.71 6.40
C HIS A 3 13.99 -7.40 7.43
N SER A 4 14.34 -6.69 8.50
CA SER A 4 13.39 -6.24 9.51
C SER A 4 12.54 -5.10 8.93
N LEU A 5 11.25 -5.36 8.78
CA LEU A 5 10.26 -4.35 8.45
C LEU A 5 10.31 -3.20 9.47
N THR A 6 10.44 -1.96 9.00
CA THR A 6 10.50 -0.78 9.87
C THR A 6 9.32 0.15 9.64
N TYR A 7 8.76 0.68 10.72
CA TYR A 7 7.63 1.61 10.72
C TYR A 7 8.06 2.93 11.34
N SER A 8 7.74 4.04 10.69
CA SER A 8 8.00 5.39 11.20
C SER A 8 6.73 6.23 11.03
N PHE A 9 6.08 6.57 12.13
CA PHE A 9 4.85 7.37 12.11
C PHE A 9 5.16 8.83 12.45
N ASP A 10 4.85 9.72 11.52
CA ASP A 10 4.83 11.17 11.73
C ASP A 10 3.44 11.57 12.22
N LYS A 11 3.36 11.94 13.51
CA LYS A 11 2.10 12.33 14.16
C LYS A 11 1.60 13.70 13.70
N GLU A 12 2.49 14.62 13.31
CA GLU A 12 2.09 15.97 12.91
C GLU A 12 1.49 15.97 11.51
N ALA A 13 2.05 15.15 10.61
CA ALA A 13 1.57 15.01 9.24
C ALA A 13 0.50 13.91 9.05
N ASP A 14 0.24 13.07 10.06
CA ASP A 14 -0.56 11.83 9.96
C ASP A 14 -0.09 10.90 8.83
N VAL A 15 1.23 10.68 8.76
CA VAL A 15 1.86 9.86 7.71
C VAL A 15 2.60 8.68 8.32
N LEU A 16 2.29 7.46 7.87
CA LEU A 16 3.06 6.26 8.19
C LEU A 16 4.00 5.90 7.03
N TYR A 17 5.30 5.89 7.32
CA TYR A 17 6.31 5.35 6.43
C TYR A 17 6.63 3.90 6.80
N ILE A 18 6.51 2.99 5.84
CA ILE A 18 6.86 1.58 5.99
C ILE A 18 8.05 1.28 5.09
N SER A 19 9.11 0.70 5.65
CA SER A 19 10.31 0.31 4.92
C SER A 19 10.48 -1.20 4.94
N PHE A 20 10.42 -1.82 3.75
CA PHE A 20 10.67 -3.24 3.54
C PHE A 20 12.17 -3.56 3.45
N SER A 21 12.97 -2.56 3.07
CA SER A 21 14.42 -2.65 2.96
C SER A 21 15.07 -1.42 3.57
N PRO A 22 15.22 -1.37 4.91
CA PRO A 22 15.76 -0.20 5.60
C PRO A 22 17.14 0.20 5.08
N GLY A 23 17.33 1.50 4.82
CA GLY A 23 18.57 2.06 4.28
C GLY A 23 18.67 2.04 2.75
N GLU A 24 17.77 1.34 2.06
CA GLU A 24 17.70 1.36 0.60
C GLU A 24 16.91 2.57 0.10
N LYS A 25 17.40 3.21 -0.98
CA LYS A 25 16.67 4.25 -1.70
C LYS A 25 15.88 3.62 -2.84
N ALA A 26 14.58 3.87 -2.87
CA ALA A 26 13.75 3.50 -4.01
C ALA A 26 14.20 4.25 -5.27
N THR A 27 14.11 3.60 -6.43
CA THR A 27 14.43 4.21 -7.72
C THR A 27 13.19 4.75 -8.42
N ALA A 28 12.00 4.31 -8.00
CA ALA A 28 10.72 4.73 -8.54
C ALA A 28 9.64 4.73 -7.45
N ALA A 29 8.57 5.50 -7.70
CA ALA A 29 7.39 5.53 -6.85
C ALA A 29 6.15 5.70 -7.73
N VAL A 30 5.03 5.11 -7.29
CA VAL A 30 3.72 5.24 -7.92
C VAL A 30 2.66 5.52 -6.87
N GLU A 31 1.75 6.43 -7.18
CA GLU A 31 0.55 6.68 -6.38
C GLU A 31 -0.47 5.60 -6.72
N LEU A 32 -0.87 4.81 -5.73
CA LEU A 32 -1.95 3.83 -5.88
C LEU A 32 -3.32 4.53 -5.75
N ASN A 33 -3.35 5.58 -4.94
CA ASN A 33 -4.37 6.61 -4.81
C ASN A 33 -3.77 7.82 -4.06
N ASP A 34 -4.59 8.80 -3.70
CA ASP A 34 -4.17 10.05 -3.03
C ASP A 34 -3.50 9.82 -1.67
N ASN A 35 -3.71 8.66 -1.05
CA ASN A 35 -3.25 8.39 0.31
C ASN A 35 -2.20 7.27 0.38
N ILE A 36 -1.90 6.59 -0.72
CA ILE A 36 -1.03 5.40 -0.72
C ILE A 36 -0.01 5.51 -1.84
N LEU A 37 1.26 5.67 -1.46
CA LEU A 37 2.40 5.69 -2.37
C LEU A 37 3.21 4.40 -2.22
N LEU A 38 3.37 3.66 -3.32
CA LEU A 38 4.26 2.51 -3.41
C LEU A 38 5.64 2.95 -3.90
N ARG A 39 6.68 2.64 -3.14
CA ARG A 39 8.08 2.90 -3.48
C ARG A 39 8.79 1.59 -3.74
N PHE A 40 9.54 1.50 -4.83
CA PHE A 40 10.17 0.25 -5.25
C PHE A 40 11.45 0.49 -6.05
N ASN A 41 12.24 -0.57 -6.17
CA ASN A 41 13.40 -0.63 -7.05
C ASN A 41 12.94 -1.18 -8.40
N ARG A 42 13.07 -0.36 -9.44
CA ARG A 42 12.60 -0.66 -10.80
C ARG A 42 13.39 -1.81 -11.42
N ASP A 43 14.71 -1.77 -11.26
CA ASP A 43 15.62 -2.73 -11.90
C ASP A 43 15.47 -4.12 -11.26
N GLU A 44 15.28 -4.16 -9.95
CA GLU A 44 15.07 -5.40 -9.19
C GLU A 44 13.60 -5.85 -9.13
N LYS A 45 12.67 -5.04 -9.64
CA LYS A 45 11.21 -5.26 -9.56
C LYS A 45 10.77 -5.65 -8.15
N ARG A 46 11.21 -4.88 -7.15
CA ARG A 46 11.01 -5.19 -5.73
C ARG A 46 10.54 -4.00 -4.92
N ALA A 47 9.53 -4.21 -4.09
CA ALA A 47 9.03 -3.20 -3.18
C ALA A 47 10.11 -2.80 -2.15
N VAL A 48 10.28 -1.49 -1.96
CA VAL A 48 11.22 -0.89 -1.01
C VAL A 48 10.46 -0.31 0.18
N GLY A 49 9.27 0.26 -0.04
CA GLY A 49 8.44 0.75 1.05
C GLY A 49 7.06 1.26 0.62
N LEU A 50 6.24 1.59 1.62
CA LEU A 50 4.97 2.31 1.45
C LEU A 50 5.05 3.66 2.16
N THR A 51 4.30 4.63 1.67
CA THR A 51 3.96 5.85 2.41
C THR A 51 2.45 5.94 2.45
N LEU A 52 1.90 6.08 3.65
CA LEU A 52 0.47 6.10 3.90
C LEU A 52 0.12 7.44 4.51
N MET A 53 -0.60 8.29 3.77
CA MET A 53 -1.08 9.58 4.25
C MET A 53 -2.49 9.44 4.83
N ASP A 54 -2.88 10.35 5.72
CA ASP A 54 -4.12 10.25 6.50
C ASP A 54 -4.22 8.87 7.19
N PHE A 55 -3.10 8.38 7.73
CA PHE A 55 -2.98 7.01 8.22
C PHE A 55 -4.03 6.69 9.28
N SER A 56 -4.32 7.64 10.17
CA SER A 56 -5.35 7.52 11.19
C SER A 56 -6.74 7.21 10.60
N VAL A 57 -7.04 7.70 9.39
CA VAL A 57 -8.30 7.46 8.66
C VAL A 57 -8.25 6.12 7.93
N LEU A 58 -7.11 5.77 7.33
CA LEU A 58 -6.92 4.54 6.58
C LEU A 58 -7.13 3.28 7.44
N ILE A 59 -6.78 3.33 8.73
CA ILE A 59 -6.94 2.21 9.67
C ILE A 59 -8.27 2.21 10.44
N GLN A 60 -9.13 3.20 10.24
CA GLN A 60 -10.42 3.25 10.94
C GLN A 60 -11.29 2.06 10.54
N LEU A 61 -11.79 1.36 11.56
CA LEU A 61 -12.80 0.33 11.37
C LEU A 61 -14.17 0.97 11.15
N THR A 62 -14.96 0.29 10.33
CA THR A 62 -16.40 0.52 10.19
C THR A 62 -17.16 -0.58 10.92
N ASN A 63 -18.48 -0.43 11.04
CA ASN A 63 -19.36 -1.49 11.56
C ASN A 63 -19.30 -2.77 10.71
N LEU A 64 -18.74 -2.71 9.49
CA LEU A 64 -18.62 -3.82 8.55
C LEU A 64 -17.16 -4.29 8.36
N GLY A 65 -16.23 -3.81 9.19
CA GLY A 65 -14.81 -4.15 9.11
C GLY A 65 -13.94 -3.02 8.58
N PRO A 66 -12.71 -3.31 8.14
CA PRO A 66 -11.77 -2.30 7.64
C PRO A 66 -12.34 -1.49 6.49
N ARG A 67 -11.95 -0.22 6.38
CA ARG A 67 -12.24 0.58 5.19
C ARG A 67 -11.46 0.03 4.00
N SER A 68 -12.12 0.06 2.85
CA SER A 68 -11.52 -0.26 1.57
C SER A 68 -11.47 0.99 0.70
N PHE A 69 -10.38 1.18 -0.02
CA PHE A 69 -10.11 2.34 -0.85
C PHE A 69 -9.83 1.89 -2.28
N PRO A 70 -10.33 2.61 -3.30
CA PRO A 70 -10.03 2.30 -4.69
C PRO A 70 -8.54 2.52 -5.00
N LEU A 71 -8.01 1.71 -5.90
CA LEU A 71 -6.65 1.81 -6.45
C LEU A 71 -6.68 2.44 -7.85
N TYR A 72 -7.28 3.63 -7.98
CA TYR A 72 -7.46 4.26 -9.29
C TYR A 72 -6.14 4.64 -9.97
N GLY A 73 -5.07 4.86 -9.19
CA GLY A 73 -3.74 5.14 -9.74
C GLY A 73 -3.23 4.04 -10.67
N LEU A 74 -3.68 2.78 -10.50
CA LEU A 74 -3.34 1.69 -11.43
C LEU A 74 -3.79 1.95 -12.87
N LYS A 75 -4.89 2.67 -13.08
CA LYS A 75 -5.43 2.98 -14.42
C LYS A 75 -4.69 4.13 -15.10
N GLU A 76 -3.94 4.91 -14.33
CA GLU A 76 -3.20 6.08 -14.81
C GLU A 76 -1.77 5.71 -15.26
N LEU A 77 -1.31 4.50 -14.90
CA LEU A 77 -0.01 3.97 -15.29
C LEU A 77 0.00 3.50 -16.75
N GLU A 78 1.16 3.57 -17.38
CA GLU A 78 1.39 2.88 -18.64
C GLU A 78 1.28 1.35 -18.45
N PRO A 79 0.90 0.58 -19.49
CA PRO A 79 0.60 -0.85 -19.33
C PRO A 79 1.72 -1.67 -18.68
N GLU A 80 2.98 -1.41 -19.03
CA GLU A 80 4.14 -2.11 -18.44
C GLU A 80 4.26 -1.83 -16.92
N TRP A 81 4.01 -0.58 -16.52
CA TRP A 81 4.01 -0.17 -15.12
C TRP A 81 2.83 -0.76 -14.35
N GLN A 82 1.67 -0.85 -14.99
CA GLN A 82 0.48 -1.44 -14.39
C GLN A 82 0.72 -2.91 -13.99
N ASP A 83 1.26 -3.72 -14.90
CA ASP A 83 1.56 -5.14 -14.63
C ASP A 83 2.58 -5.30 -13.50
N LEU A 84 3.66 -4.51 -13.52
CA LEU A 84 4.68 -4.53 -12.47
C LEU A 84 4.09 -4.15 -11.10
N VAL A 85 3.29 -3.09 -11.04
CA VAL A 85 2.72 -2.62 -9.78
C VAL A 85 1.70 -3.62 -9.24
N ILE A 86 0.88 -4.24 -10.10
CA ILE A 86 -0.02 -5.33 -9.72
C ILE A 86 0.77 -6.50 -9.13
N GLU A 87 1.88 -6.88 -9.77
CA GLU A 87 2.77 -7.93 -9.24
C GLU A 87 3.30 -7.58 -7.85
N LEU A 88 3.75 -6.34 -7.65
CA LEU A 88 4.32 -5.88 -6.38
C LEU A 88 3.28 -5.86 -5.26
N ILE A 89 2.07 -5.31 -5.50
CA ILE A 89 1.05 -5.15 -4.45
C ILE A 89 0.37 -6.48 -4.07
N THR A 90 0.40 -7.47 -4.95
CA THR A 90 -0.23 -8.78 -4.70
C THR A 90 0.71 -9.80 -4.06
N LYS A 91 2.00 -9.46 -3.89
CA LYS A 91 3.02 -10.34 -3.29
C LYS A 91 3.58 -9.79 -1.98
N PRO A 92 4.20 -10.63 -1.13
CA PRO A 92 4.96 -10.15 0.01
C PRO A 92 6.11 -9.23 -0.45
N PRO A 93 6.46 -8.22 0.34
CA PRO A 93 5.88 -7.90 1.65
C PRO A 93 4.63 -6.99 1.59
N VAL A 94 4.27 -6.46 0.41
CA VAL A 94 3.19 -5.46 0.29
C VAL A 94 1.83 -6.03 0.67
N ASN A 95 1.51 -7.25 0.22
CA ASN A 95 0.22 -7.89 0.48
C ASN A 95 -0.02 -8.31 1.96
N GLN A 96 1.02 -8.17 2.80
CA GLN A 96 0.93 -8.34 4.25
C GLN A 96 0.44 -7.08 4.95
N ILE A 97 0.49 -5.93 4.27
CA ILE A 97 0.01 -4.64 4.76
C ILE A 97 -1.27 -4.25 4.02
N LEU A 98 -1.25 -4.35 2.69
CA LEU A 98 -2.35 -4.00 1.81
C LEU A 98 -3.06 -5.27 1.34
N LYS A 99 -4.28 -5.53 1.81
CA LYS A 99 -5.12 -6.57 1.24
C LYS A 99 -5.76 -6.05 -0.03
N ILE A 100 -5.47 -6.71 -1.14
CA ILE A 100 -6.00 -6.34 -2.45
C ILE A 100 -7.22 -7.21 -2.74
N SER A 101 -8.31 -6.59 -3.18
CA SER A 101 -9.51 -7.28 -3.66
C SER A 101 -10.17 -6.48 -4.77
N ASN A 102 -11.28 -6.98 -5.31
CA ASN A 102 -12.06 -6.29 -6.33
C ASN A 102 -13.43 -5.97 -5.78
N TYR A 103 -13.88 -4.73 -6.00
CA TYR A 103 -15.27 -4.34 -5.82
C TYR A 103 -15.99 -4.41 -7.17
N THR A 104 -17.02 -5.26 -7.23
CA THR A 104 -17.78 -5.56 -8.45
C THR A 104 -19.25 -5.19 -8.18
N PRO A 105 -19.65 -3.92 -8.34
CA PRO A 105 -21.03 -3.48 -8.09
C PRO A 105 -22.03 -4.08 -9.09
N SER A 106 -21.56 -4.44 -10.28
CA SER A 106 -22.30 -5.15 -11.32
C SER A 106 -21.37 -6.09 -12.10
N LEU A 107 -21.90 -7.05 -12.84
CA LEU A 107 -21.09 -8.03 -13.60
C LEU A 107 -20.18 -7.39 -14.68
N SER A 108 -20.45 -6.15 -15.08
CA SER A 108 -19.68 -5.40 -16.08
C SER A 108 -18.68 -4.42 -15.48
N GLU A 109 -18.72 -4.18 -14.17
CA GLU A 109 -17.91 -3.17 -13.49
C GLU A 109 -17.00 -3.83 -12.45
N THR A 110 -15.72 -3.48 -12.47
CA THR A 110 -14.78 -3.92 -11.44
C THR A 110 -13.78 -2.82 -11.14
N THR A 111 -13.61 -2.57 -9.85
CA THR A 111 -12.63 -1.62 -9.32
C THR A 111 -11.72 -2.34 -8.34
N PRO A 112 -10.41 -2.38 -8.60
CA PRO A 112 -9.44 -2.86 -7.61
C PRO A 112 -9.50 -1.96 -6.37
N ILE A 113 -9.60 -2.59 -5.21
CA ILE A 113 -9.67 -1.92 -3.92
C ILE A 113 -8.61 -2.51 -3.00
N THR A 114 -8.20 -1.72 -2.01
CA THR A 114 -7.34 -2.17 -0.93
C THR A 114 -7.90 -1.84 0.44
N SER A 115 -7.69 -2.72 1.40
CA SER A 115 -7.87 -2.43 2.83
C SER A 115 -6.57 -2.73 3.57
N PHE A 116 -6.42 -2.10 4.73
CA PHE A 116 -5.26 -2.33 5.59
C PHE A 116 -5.50 -3.54 6.47
N GLU A 117 -4.55 -4.48 6.45
CA GLU A 117 -4.45 -5.46 7.52
C GLU A 117 -3.67 -4.80 8.66
N MET A 118 -4.34 -4.49 9.77
CA MET A 118 -3.65 -3.98 10.95
C MET A 118 -2.59 -5.02 11.35
N PRO A 119 -1.29 -4.70 11.28
CA PRO A 119 -0.34 -5.49 12.03
C PRO A 119 -0.70 -5.30 13.52
N PRO A 120 -0.41 -6.26 14.40
CA PRO A 120 -0.54 -6.07 15.85
C PRO A 120 0.53 -5.07 16.32
N ILE A 121 0.44 -3.81 15.87
CA ILE A 121 1.16 -2.70 16.42
C ILE A 121 0.27 -2.24 17.55
N ALA A 122 0.64 -2.60 18.78
CA ALA A 122 0.19 -1.87 19.94
C ALA A 122 0.64 -0.42 19.71
N ILE A 123 -0.27 0.41 19.19
CA ILE A 123 -0.13 1.85 19.24
C ILE A 123 -0.24 2.14 20.73
N ALA A 124 0.91 2.17 21.41
CA ALA A 124 0.97 2.47 22.83
C ALA A 124 0.28 3.82 23.02
N ALA A 125 -0.85 3.76 23.73
CA ALA A 125 -1.63 4.91 24.15
C ALA A 125 -0.80 5.83 25.06
#